data_AF-A0A6A6RZT5-F1
#
_entry.id   AF-A0A6A6RZT5-F1
#
_cell.length_a   1.000
_cell.length_b   1.000
_cell.length_c   1.000
_cell.angle_alpha   90.00
_cell.angle_beta   90.00
_cell.angle_gamma   90.00
#
_symmetry.space_group_name_H-M   'P 1'
#
loop_
_entity.id
_entity.type
_entity.pdbx_description
1 polymer ?
#
loop_
_entity_poly.entity_id
_entity_poly.type
_entity_poly.pdbx_seq_one_letter_code
_entity_poly.pdbx_strand_id
1 'polypeptide(L)'
;MAVSPASTQNESSITVPLWIDREEVLTSKTFDVFSLLLNEVCWNAAAESRENAIKGVESFHEAFNIWLKTKPAVRSEVLLKTAAILEADATAYASFTPTEMGAEMLVAQFFVLLLEA
;
A
#
# COMPACT_ATOMS: atom_id res chain seq x y z
N MET A 1 36.24 -0.60 -19.07
CA MET A 1 35.40 -1.77 -18.81
C MET A 1 34.52 -1.41 -17.63
N ALA A 2 33.24 -1.10 -17.86
CA ALA A 2 32.30 -0.83 -16.78
C ALA A 2 31.79 -2.17 -16.25
N VAL A 3 32.04 -2.47 -14.99
CA VAL A 3 31.42 -3.59 -14.29
C VAL A 3 29.98 -3.18 -14.02
N SER A 4 29.05 -3.79 -14.75
CA SER A 4 27.64 -3.81 -14.37
C SER A 4 27.55 -4.49 -12.99
N PRO A 5 26.93 -3.87 -11.97
CA PRO A 5 26.72 -4.56 -10.71
C PRO A 5 25.74 -5.70 -10.97
N ALA A 6 26.13 -6.88 -10.51
CA ALA A 6 25.34 -8.10 -10.57
C ALA A 6 24.02 -7.89 -9.84
N SER A 7 22.93 -8.36 -10.45
CA SER A 7 21.62 -8.46 -9.83
C SER A 7 21.69 -9.50 -8.71
N THR A 8 21.95 -9.05 -7.50
CA THR A 8 21.81 -9.84 -6.28
C THR A 8 20.33 -10.20 -6.14
N GLN A 9 19.97 -11.41 -6.55
CA GLN A 9 18.65 -11.99 -6.30
C GLN A 9 18.53 -12.19 -4.78
N ASN A 10 17.79 -11.30 -4.11
CA ASN A 10 17.46 -11.43 -2.71
C ASN A 10 16.20 -12.33 -2.61
N GLU A 11 16.32 -13.48 -1.94
CA GLU A 11 15.39 -14.62 -1.99
C GLU A 11 13.99 -14.42 -1.35
N SER A 12 13.52 -13.19 -1.17
CA SER A 12 12.12 -12.91 -0.83
C SER A 12 11.70 -11.51 -1.27
N SER A 13 11.72 -11.25 -2.59
CA SER A 13 11.20 -9.99 -3.13
C SER A 13 9.67 -9.97 -3.00
N ILE A 14 9.16 -9.24 -2.01
CA ILE A 14 7.72 -8.94 -1.92
C ILE A 14 7.35 -8.10 -3.15
N THR A 15 6.27 -8.47 -3.83
CA THR A 15 5.67 -7.66 -4.91
C THR A 15 4.33 -7.14 -4.43
N VAL A 16 4.24 -5.83 -4.21
CA VAL A 16 3.00 -5.15 -3.84
C VAL A 16 2.02 -5.18 -5.02
N PRO A 17 0.84 -5.80 -4.88
CA PRO A 17 -0.13 -5.90 -5.97
C PRO A 17 -0.92 -4.60 -6.16
N LEU A 18 -1.66 -4.51 -7.28
CA LEU A 18 -2.75 -3.54 -7.40
C LEU A 18 -3.97 -4.05 -6.62
N TRP A 19 -4.77 -3.16 -6.06
CA TRP A 19 -6.06 -3.51 -5.45
C TRP A 19 -7.21 -3.03 -6.35
N ILE A 20 -7.87 -3.96 -7.04
CA ILE A 20 -8.97 -3.66 -7.98
C ILE A 20 -10.14 -4.59 -7.65
N ASP A 21 -11.33 -4.03 -7.43
CA ASP A 21 -12.56 -4.77 -7.08
C ASP A 21 -12.43 -5.75 -5.88
N ARG A 22 -11.61 -5.38 -4.88
CA ARG A 22 -11.27 -6.21 -3.70
C ARG A 22 -10.39 -7.42 -4.01
N GLU A 23 -9.76 -7.45 -5.17
CA GLU A 23 -8.80 -8.47 -5.56
C GLU A 23 -7.39 -7.89 -5.68
N GLU A 24 -6.40 -8.70 -5.28
CA GLU A 24 -5.00 -8.43 -5.53
C GLU A 24 -4.64 -8.81 -6.96
N VAL A 25 -4.29 -7.82 -7.77
CA VAL A 25 -3.93 -8.00 -9.18
C VAL A 25 -2.43 -7.80 -9.35
N LEU A 26 -1.73 -8.92 -9.59
CA LEU A 26 -0.34 -8.91 -10.05
C LEU A 26 -0.28 -8.66 -11.55
N THR A 27 0.69 -7.86 -11.99
CA THR A 27 0.89 -7.55 -13.40
C THR A 27 2.25 -8.07 -13.88
N SER A 28 2.39 -8.27 -15.20
CA SER A 28 3.66 -8.69 -15.80
C SER A 28 4.73 -7.58 -15.80
N LYS A 29 4.34 -6.34 -15.52
CA LYS A 29 5.22 -5.19 -15.42
C LYS A 29 5.32 -4.79 -13.96
N THR A 30 6.52 -4.72 -13.42
CA THR A 30 6.77 -4.22 -12.07
C THR A 30 7.77 -3.08 -12.12
N PHE A 31 7.88 -2.35 -11.02
CA PHE A 31 8.96 -1.40 -10.79
C PHE A 31 9.51 -1.57 -9.39
N ASP A 32 10.81 -1.28 -9.26
CA ASP A 32 11.52 -1.36 -8.00
C ASP A 32 11.14 -0.16 -7.13
N VAL A 33 10.79 -0.40 -5.87
CA VAL A 33 10.63 0.63 -4.85
C VAL A 33 11.96 0.76 -4.12
N PHE A 34 12.55 1.94 -4.20
CA PHE A 34 13.87 2.21 -3.65
C PHE A 34 13.78 2.82 -2.26
N SER A 35 14.52 2.25 -1.31
CA SER A 35 14.63 2.80 0.03
C SER A 35 15.64 3.94 0.09
N LEU A 36 15.18 5.12 0.49
CA LEU A 36 16.06 6.25 0.76
C LEU A 36 16.95 6.05 2.00
N LEU A 37 16.57 5.13 2.91
CA LEU A 37 17.30 4.83 4.13
C LEU A 37 18.40 3.79 3.91
N LEU A 38 18.06 2.70 3.21
CA LEU A 38 18.96 1.56 2.99
C LEU A 38 19.82 1.72 1.73
N ASN A 39 19.45 2.66 0.85
CA ASN A 39 20.09 2.88 -0.44
C ASN A 39 20.10 1.59 -1.31
N GLU A 40 19.03 0.81 -1.21
CA GLU A 40 18.76 -0.41 -1.98
C GLU A 40 17.26 -0.57 -2.25
N VAL A 41 16.89 -1.54 -3.09
CA VAL A 41 15.49 -1.87 -3.39
C VAL A 41 14.86 -2.56 -2.16
N CYS A 42 13.77 -2.00 -1.63
CA CYS A 42 13.05 -2.59 -0.49
C CYS A 42 11.99 -3.60 -0.93
N TRP A 43 11.29 -3.35 -2.04
CA TRP A 43 10.34 -4.28 -2.65
C TRP A 43 10.05 -3.92 -4.11
N ASN A 44 9.27 -4.76 -4.79
CA ASN A 44 8.70 -4.47 -6.10
C ASN A 44 7.23 -4.06 -5.94
N ALA A 45 6.73 -3.26 -6.89
CA ALA A 45 5.31 -2.98 -7.00
C ALA A 45 4.80 -3.30 -8.41
N ALA A 46 3.58 -3.81 -8.50
CA ALA A 46 2.89 -4.01 -9.76
C ALA A 46 2.71 -2.65 -10.46
N ALA A 47 3.17 -2.54 -11.69
CA ALA A 47 2.97 -1.37 -12.52
C ALA A 47 1.60 -1.44 -13.17
N GLU A 48 0.86 -0.34 -13.11
CA GLU A 48 -0.47 -0.25 -13.68
C GLU A 48 -0.43 0.02 -15.18
N SER A 49 -1.26 -0.70 -15.93
CA SER A 49 -1.53 -0.42 -17.34
C SER A 49 -2.78 0.44 -17.49
N ARG A 50 -2.97 1.06 -18.66
CA ARG A 50 -4.19 1.83 -18.94
C ARG A 50 -5.45 1.00 -18.74
N GLU A 51 -5.40 -0.28 -19.11
CA GLU A 51 -6.52 -1.20 -19.03
C GLU A 51 -6.90 -1.49 -17.58
N ASN A 52 -5.92 -1.68 -16.70
CA ASN A 52 -6.18 -1.87 -15.26
C ASN A 52 -6.74 -0.61 -14.61
N ALA A 53 -6.23 0.57 -15.01
CA ALA A 53 -6.77 1.85 -14.53
C ALA A 53 -8.25 2.04 -14.94
N ILE A 54 -8.61 1.66 -16.17
CA ILE A 54 -10.02 1.69 -16.64
C ILE A 54 -10.87 0.73 -15.79
N LYS A 55 -10.42 -0.50 -15.56
CA LYS A 55 -11.13 -1.47 -14.72
C LYS A 55 -11.33 -0.96 -13.28
N GLY A 56 -10.33 -0.30 -12.71
CA GLY A 56 -10.44 0.34 -11.40
C GLY A 56 -11.55 1.40 -11.35
N VAL A 57 -11.65 2.24 -12.39
CA VAL A 57 -12.71 3.25 -12.51
C VAL A 57 -14.08 2.61 -12.71
N GLU A 58 -14.18 1.57 -13.53
CA GLU A 58 -15.43 0.84 -13.78
C GLU A 58 -15.93 0.16 -12.50
N SER A 59 -15.05 -0.57 -11.79
CA SER A 59 -15.36 -1.19 -10.49
C SER A 59 -15.82 -0.16 -9.45
N PHE A 60 -15.12 0.99 -9.37
CA PHE A 60 -15.56 2.08 -8.50
C PHE A 60 -16.94 2.60 -8.90
N HIS A 61 -17.20 2.81 -10.19
CA HIS A 61 -18.49 3.31 -10.68
C HIS A 61 -19.65 2.38 -10.30
N GLU A 62 -19.44 1.06 -10.42
CA GLU A 62 -20.42 0.05 -10.02
C GLU A 62 -20.66 0.07 -8.50
N ALA A 63 -19.59 0.08 -7.70
CA ALA A 63 -19.67 0.12 -6.25
C ALA A 63 -20.23 1.44 -5.70
N PHE A 64 -20.04 2.55 -6.42
CA PHE A 64 -20.37 3.90 -5.96
C PHE A 64 -21.87 4.04 -5.65
N ASN A 65 -22.74 3.49 -6.48
CA ASN A 65 -24.18 3.58 -6.28
C ASN A 65 -24.64 2.89 -4.98
N ILE A 66 -23.98 1.79 -4.60
CA ILE A 66 -24.25 1.06 -3.37
C ILE A 66 -23.66 1.82 -2.17
N TRP A 67 -22.41 2.26 -2.28
CA TRP A 67 -21.72 3.01 -1.22
C TRP A 67 -22.41 4.35 -0.89
N LEU A 68 -22.86 5.06 -1.92
CA LEU A 68 -23.58 6.33 -1.78
C LEU A 68 -24.85 6.17 -0.94
N LYS A 69 -25.61 5.10 -1.18
CA LYS A 69 -26.86 4.77 -0.48
C LYS A 69 -26.65 4.09 0.89
N THR A 70 -25.41 3.76 1.23
CA THR A 70 -25.09 3.14 2.52
C THR A 70 -25.40 4.12 3.65
N LYS A 71 -26.01 3.63 4.74
CA LYS A 71 -26.38 4.49 5.87
C LYS A 71 -25.12 5.09 6.51
N PRO A 72 -25.16 6.35 7.00
CA PRO A 72 -24.02 6.96 7.69
C PRO A 72 -23.46 6.08 8.82
N ALA A 73 -24.33 5.41 9.60
CA ALA A 73 -23.92 4.51 10.67
C ALA A 73 -23.05 3.34 10.18
N VAL A 74 -23.37 2.74 9.03
CA VAL A 74 -22.59 1.63 8.46
C VAL A 74 -21.25 2.13 7.93
N ARG A 75 -21.22 3.31 7.30
CA ARG A 75 -19.94 3.93 6.88
C ARG A 75 -19.04 4.22 8.08
N SER A 76 -19.63 4.73 9.16
CA SER A 76 -18.92 4.96 10.42
C SER A 76 -18.38 3.66 11.01
N GLU A 77 -19.16 2.59 10.98
CA GLU A 77 -18.72 1.27 11.47
C GLU A 77 -17.52 0.75 10.67
N VAL A 78 -17.53 0.90 9.34
CA VAL A 78 -16.37 0.54 8.50
C VAL A 78 -15.14 1.33 8.90
N LEU A 79 -15.26 2.67 9.05
CA LEU A 79 -14.13 3.52 9.44
C LEU A 79 -13.59 3.18 10.84
N LEU A 80 -14.46 2.90 11.81
CA LEU A 80 -14.05 2.51 13.16
C LEU A 80 -13.37 1.14 13.20
N LYS A 81 -13.85 0.18 12.39
CA LYS A 81 -13.15 -1.11 12.21
C LYS A 81 -11.77 -0.92 11.59
N THR A 82 -11.67 -0.07 10.57
CA THR A 82 -10.37 0.27 9.96
C THR A 82 -9.44 0.91 10.98
N ALA A 83 -9.93 1.85 11.79
CA ALA A 83 -9.14 2.47 12.85
C ALA A 83 -8.61 1.43 13.84
N ALA A 84 -9.47 0.53 14.34
CA ALA A 84 -9.05 -0.53 15.25
C ALA A 84 -7.95 -1.44 14.66
N ILE A 85 -8.01 -1.75 13.36
CA ILE A 85 -6.97 -2.52 12.67
C ILE A 85 -5.67 -1.72 12.59
N LEU A 86 -5.74 -0.44 12.22
CA LEU A 86 -4.57 0.43 12.13
C LEU A 86 -3.90 0.64 13.50
N GLU A 87 -4.69 0.76 14.57
CA GLU A 87 -4.17 0.89 15.94
C GLU A 87 -3.50 -0.40 16.43
N ALA A 88 -4.12 -1.56 16.19
CA ALA A 88 -3.57 -2.85 16.58
C ALA A 88 -2.20 -3.12 15.93
N ASP A 89 -2.02 -2.67 14.69
CA ASP A 89 -0.80 -2.88 13.89
C ASP A 89 0.02 -1.59 13.70
N ALA A 90 -0.17 -0.57 14.54
CA ALA A 90 0.42 0.75 14.35
C ALA A 90 1.96 0.73 14.21
N THR A 91 2.65 -0.13 14.98
CA THR A 91 4.10 -0.30 14.87
C THR A 91 4.52 -0.93 13.54
N ALA A 92 3.75 -1.90 13.03
CA ALA A 92 4.04 -2.52 11.75
C ALA A 92 3.83 -1.52 10.61
N TYR A 93 2.72 -0.77 10.63
CA TYR A 93 2.45 0.28 9.65
C TYR A 93 3.54 1.36 9.65
N ALA A 94 3.93 1.82 10.84
CA ALA A 94 4.98 2.82 11.00
C ALA A 94 6.33 2.38 10.44
N SER A 95 6.58 1.07 10.29
CA SER A 95 7.84 0.56 9.73
C SER A 95 7.98 0.75 8.21
N PHE A 96 6.86 0.89 7.49
CA PHE A 96 6.90 1.02 6.03
C PHE A 96 7.37 2.42 5.59
N THR A 97 6.94 3.48 6.29
CA THR A 97 7.28 4.86 5.91
C THR A 97 8.78 5.18 6.00
N PRO A 98 9.52 4.81 7.07
CA PRO A 98 10.98 4.92 7.11
C PRO A 98 11.66 4.12 6.01
N THR A 99 11.14 2.93 5.73
CA THR A 99 11.69 2.04 4.70
C THR A 99 11.58 2.64 3.30
N GLU A 100 10.40 3.11 2.88
CA GLU A 100 10.22 3.70 1.54
C GLU A 100 10.73 5.14 1.45
N MET A 101 10.36 5.99 2.41
CA MET A 101 10.47 7.44 2.28
C MET A 101 11.59 8.05 3.14
N GLY A 102 12.27 7.25 3.96
CA GLY A 102 13.33 7.74 4.87
C GLY A 102 12.80 8.62 6.00
N ALA A 103 11.51 8.53 6.33
CA ALA A 103 10.93 9.23 7.48
C ALA A 103 11.52 8.69 8.80
N GLU A 104 11.56 9.55 9.82
CA GLU A 104 11.94 9.11 11.16
C GLU A 104 10.79 8.30 11.79
N MET A 105 11.14 7.25 12.56
CA MET A 105 10.18 6.26 13.07
C MET A 105 9.15 6.85 14.03
N LEU A 106 9.57 7.72 14.94
CA LEU A 106 8.64 8.40 15.85
C LEU A 106 7.64 9.24 15.07
N VAL A 107 8.08 9.94 14.02
CA VAL A 107 7.17 10.68 13.13
C VAL A 107 6.19 9.76 12.41
N ALA A 108 6.66 8.63 11.86
CA ALA A 108 5.81 7.66 11.16
C ALA A 108 4.74 7.04 12.08
N GLN A 109 5.08 6.80 13.35
CA GLN A 109 4.15 6.26 14.34
C GLN A 109 2.98 7.21 14.63
N PHE A 110 3.18 8.53 14.51
CA PHE A 110 2.11 9.51 14.74
C PHE A 110 1.13 9.67 13.56
N PHE A 111 1.30 8.96 12.45
CA PHE A 111 0.29 8.93 11.37
C PHE A 111 -0.95 8.13 11.74
N VAL A 112 -0.85 7.18 12.67
CA VAL A 112 -2.00 6.51 13.27
C VAL A 112 -2.18 7.05 14.69
N LEU A 113 -3.24 7.82 14.88
CA LEU A 113 -3.63 8.33 16.20
C LEU A 113 -4.52 7.31 16.89
N LEU A 114 -4.18 6.96 18.12
CA LEU A 114 -5.02 6.09 18.95
C LEU A 114 -6.30 6.85 19.34
N LEU A 115 -7.46 6.25 19.08
CA LEU A 115 -8.76 6.81 19.45
C LEU A 115 -9.03 6.71 20.96
N GLU A 116 -8.37 5.77 21.64
CA GLU A 116 -8.37 5.66 23.10
C GLU A 116 -7.08 6.26 23.68
N ALA A 117 -7.12 7.56 23.99
CA ALA A 117 -6.10 8.28 24.76
C ALA A 117 -6.74 9.02 25.94
#